data_AF-A0A1G9HSK3-F1
#
_entry.id   AF-A0A1G9HSK3-F1
#
_cell.length_a   1.000
_cell.length_b   1.000
_cell.length_c   1.000
_cell.angle_alpha   90.00
_cell.angle_beta   90.00
_cell.angle_gamma   90.00
#
_symmetry.space_group_name_H-M   'P 1'
#
loop_
_entity.id
_entity.type
_entity.pdbx_description
1 polymer ?
#
loop_
_entity_poly.entity_id
_entity_poly.type
_entity_poly.pdbx_seq_one_letter_code
_entity_poly.pdbx_strand_id
1 'polypeptide(L)'
;MLSTYNASATRTRSLLLILGGGILYLLGFIKLVAFFVPPVGLGFLLLLLIFPWARFLHTSLHELGHLLVGKAVGFRFIDLMVGPIMWRRTTKGLRVQCYYNPLGDQAGFVSKLPGRAPASRKSMILYILGGPLGVF
;
A
#
# COMPACT_ATOMS: atom_id res chain seq x y z
N MET A 1 -58.00 40.41 1.36
CA MET A 1 -57.92 39.04 0.80
C MET A 1 -56.85 38.84 -0.27
N LEU A 2 -56.36 39.86 -0.99
CA LEU A 2 -55.34 39.68 -2.05
C LEU A 2 -53.89 39.47 -1.55
N SER A 3 -53.56 39.91 -0.33
CA SER A 3 -52.19 39.85 0.22
C SER A 3 -51.73 38.42 0.58
N THR A 4 -52.64 37.58 1.09
CA THR A 4 -52.31 36.21 1.50
C THR A 4 -52.14 35.24 0.32
N TYR A 5 -52.78 35.51 -0.81
CA TYR A 5 -52.67 34.69 -2.03
C TYR A 5 -51.31 34.86 -2.73
N ASN A 6 -50.77 36.08 -2.74
CA ASN A 6 -49.43 36.34 -3.28
C ASN A 6 -48.32 35.75 -2.39
N ALA A 7 -48.52 35.72 -1.06
CA ALA A 7 -47.57 35.13 -0.12
C ALA A 7 -47.48 33.60 -0.23
N SER A 8 -48.59 32.91 -0.54
CA SER A 8 -48.56 31.45 -0.74
C SER A 8 -47.92 31.09 -2.08
N ALA A 9 -48.25 31.80 -3.17
CA ALA A 9 -47.69 31.56 -4.49
C ALA A 9 -46.16 31.79 -4.55
N THR A 10 -45.66 32.81 -3.84
CA THR A 10 -44.21 33.08 -3.72
C THR A 10 -43.49 32.03 -2.89
N ARG A 11 -44.08 31.57 -1.77
CA ARG A 11 -43.51 30.50 -0.94
C ARG A 11 -43.41 29.17 -1.71
N THR A 12 -44.44 28.81 -2.49
CA THR A 12 -44.45 27.59 -3.29
C THR A 12 -43.40 27.62 -4.39
N ARG A 13 -43.19 28.78 -5.03
CA ARG A 13 -42.13 28.96 -6.05
C ARG A 13 -40.73 28.82 -5.44
N SER A 14 -40.48 29.43 -4.29
CA SER A 14 -39.20 29.32 -3.59
C SER A 14 -38.90 27.88 -3.17
N LEU A 15 -39.90 27.14 -2.68
CA LEU A 15 -39.75 25.72 -2.34
C LEU A 15 -39.41 24.86 -3.57
N LEU A 16 -40.09 25.07 -4.69
CA LEU A 16 -39.80 24.36 -5.93
C LEU A 16 -38.38 24.66 -6.46
N LEU A 17 -37.91 25.90 -6.33
CA LEU A 17 -36.54 26.28 -6.72
C LEU A 17 -35.48 25.65 -5.81
N ILE A 18 -35.71 25.61 -4.50
CA ILE A 18 -34.78 24.98 -3.54
C ILE A 18 -34.72 23.47 -3.79
N LEU A 19 -35.86 22.81 -3.97
CA LEU A 19 -35.93 21.38 -4.24
C LEU A 19 -35.32 21.03 -5.60
N GLY A 20 -35.65 21.80 -6.65
CA GLY A 20 -35.07 21.62 -7.99
C GLY A 20 -33.55 21.85 -8.00
N GLY A 21 -33.07 22.90 -7.33
CA GLY A 21 -31.64 23.18 -7.18
C GLY A 21 -30.91 22.08 -6.40
N GLY A 22 -31.52 21.57 -5.33
CA GLY A 22 -30.97 20.46 -4.55
C GLY A 22 -30.86 19.16 -5.36
N ILE A 23 -31.87 18.84 -6.17
CA ILE A 23 -31.84 17.66 -7.05
C ILE A 23 -30.73 17.80 -8.11
N LEU A 24 -30.61 18.96 -8.75
CA LEU A 24 -29.56 19.20 -9.76
C LEU A 24 -28.16 19.14 -9.14
N TYR A 25 -27.97 19.70 -7.95
CA TYR A 25 -26.72 19.59 -7.21
C TYR A 25 -26.36 18.14 -6.90
N LEU A 26 -27.32 17.36 -6.40
CA LEU A 26 -27.12 15.95 -6.09
C LEU A 26 -26.77 15.13 -7.34
N LEU A 27 -27.47 15.34 -8.44
CA LEU A 27 -27.18 14.67 -9.71
C LEU A 27 -25.80 15.05 -10.28
N GLY A 28 -25.42 16.34 -10.18
CA GLY A 28 -24.10 16.81 -10.56
C GLY A 28 -23.00 16.18 -9.71
N PHE A 29 -23.22 16.07 -8.39
CA PHE A 29 -22.29 15.43 -7.46
C PHE A 29 -22.14 13.93 -7.74
N ILE A 30 -23.23 13.19 -7.99
CA ILE A 30 -23.19 11.77 -8.35
C ILE A 30 -22.40 11.56 -9.65
N LYS A 31 -22.63 12.39 -10.68
CA LYS A 31 -21.89 12.32 -11.94
C LYS A 31 -20.40 12.65 -11.76
N LEU A 32 -20.08 13.63 -10.92
CA LEU A 32 -18.70 13.97 -10.58
C LEU A 32 -18.00 12.79 -9.91
N VAL A 33 -18.63 12.19 -8.89
CA VAL A 33 -18.10 11.00 -8.22
C VAL A 33 -17.95 9.85 -9.21
N ALA A 34 -18.97 9.55 -10.02
CA ALA A 34 -18.92 8.48 -11.02
C ALA A 34 -17.87 8.72 -12.12
N PHE A 35 -17.51 9.98 -12.41
CA PHE A 35 -16.41 10.31 -13.31
C PHE A 35 -15.04 9.98 -12.71
N PHE A 36 -14.87 10.17 -11.39
CA PHE A 36 -13.65 9.83 -10.66
C PHE A 36 -13.58 8.37 -10.21
N VAL A 37 -14.71 7.66 -10.15
CA VAL A 37 -14.75 6.22 -9.95
C VAL A 37 -14.50 5.56 -11.30
N PRO A 38 -13.30 5.04 -11.57
CA PRO A 38 -13.05 4.35 -12.84
C PRO A 38 -14.09 3.23 -12.98
N PRO A 39 -14.65 2.99 -14.19
CA PRO A 39 -15.53 1.87 -14.40
C PRO A 39 -14.80 0.61 -13.94
N VAL A 40 -15.36 -0.08 -12.94
CA VAL A 40 -14.85 -1.34 -12.41
C VAL A 40 -15.03 -2.43 -13.48
N GLY A 41 -14.18 -2.36 -14.50
CA GLY A 41 -14.10 -3.35 -15.57
C GLY A 41 -13.24 -4.53 -15.16
N LEU A 42 -13.27 -5.57 -15.99
CA LEU A 42 -12.44 -6.76 -15.83
C LEU A 42 -10.95 -6.40 -15.61
N GLY A 43 -10.43 -5.37 -16.28
CA GLY A 43 -9.06 -4.91 -16.09
C GLY A 43 -8.75 -4.43 -14.67
N PHE A 44 -9.68 -3.71 -14.01
CA PHE A 44 -9.50 -3.28 -12.63
C PHE A 44 -9.52 -4.46 -11.65
N LEU A 45 -10.42 -5.43 -11.88
CA LEU A 45 -10.48 -6.67 -11.09
C LEU A 45 -9.20 -7.51 -11.24
N LEU A 46 -8.69 -7.62 -12.46
CA LEU A 46 -7.41 -8.30 -12.73
C LEU A 46 -6.24 -7.58 -12.05
N LEU A 47 -6.21 -6.25 -12.06
CA LEU A 47 -5.21 -5.47 -11.33
C LEU A 47 -5.27 -5.72 -9.83
N LEU A 48 -6.46 -5.72 -9.23
CA LEU A 48 -6.62 -6.04 -7.81
C LEU A 48 -6.16 -7.46 -7.48
N LEU A 49 -6.36 -8.41 -8.38
CA LEU A 49 -5.90 -9.78 -8.20
C LEU A 49 -4.37 -9.91 -8.34
N ILE A 50 -3.76 -9.23 -9.31
CA ILE A 50 -2.32 -9.32 -9.61
C ILE A 50 -1.48 -8.49 -8.63
N PHE A 51 -2.00 -7.34 -8.19
CA PHE A 51 -1.30 -6.40 -7.31
C PHE A 51 -0.67 -7.04 -6.06
N PRO A 52 -1.37 -7.85 -5.24
CA PRO A 52 -0.76 -8.47 -4.06
C PRO A 52 0.39 -9.40 -4.42
N TRP A 53 0.29 -10.14 -5.52
CA TRP A 53 1.37 -11.02 -6.01
C TRP A 53 2.57 -10.22 -6.51
N ALA A 54 2.33 -9.16 -7.30
CA ALA A 54 3.37 -8.25 -7.76
C ALA A 54 4.09 -7.59 -6.57
N ARG A 55 3.34 -7.14 -5.55
CA ARG A 55 3.87 -6.55 -4.33
C ARG A 55 4.69 -7.54 -3.51
N PHE A 56 4.22 -8.78 -3.39
CA PHE A 56 4.93 -9.87 -2.72
C PHE A 56 6.25 -10.17 -3.43
N LEU A 57 6.23 -10.32 -4.76
CA LEU A 57 7.41 -10.59 -5.58
C LEU A 57 8.42 -9.44 -5.48
N HIS A 58 7.97 -8.19 -5.63
CA HIS A 58 8.81 -7.01 -5.47
C HIS A 58 9.51 -7.00 -4.10
N THR A 59 8.77 -7.24 -3.01
CA THR A 59 9.35 -7.29 -1.66
C THR A 59 10.36 -8.42 -1.52
N SER A 60 10.02 -9.60 -2.06
CA SER A 60 10.91 -10.77 -2.04
C SER A 60 12.26 -10.45 -2.69
N LEU A 61 12.22 -9.84 -3.88
CA LEU A 61 13.39 -9.46 -4.64
C LEU A 61 14.20 -8.36 -3.94
N HIS A 62 13.53 -7.37 -3.35
CA HIS A 62 14.14 -6.30 -2.57
C HIS A 62 14.94 -6.88 -1.38
N GLU A 63 14.27 -7.67 -0.54
CA GLU A 63 14.92 -8.27 0.63
C GLU A 63 16.01 -9.28 0.22
N LEU A 64 15.83 -10.00 -0.89
CA LEU A 64 16.86 -10.88 -1.44
C LEU A 64 18.10 -10.09 -1.88
N GLY A 65 17.93 -8.88 -2.43
CA GLY A 65 19.02 -7.98 -2.77
C GLY A 65 19.85 -7.58 -1.54
N HIS A 66 19.20 -7.17 -0.44
CA HIS A 66 19.87 -6.97 0.86
C HIS A 66 20.57 -8.25 1.34
N LEU A 67 19.94 -9.41 1.14
CA LEU A 67 20.49 -10.70 1.53
C LEU A 67 21.77 -11.04 0.75
N LEU A 68 21.79 -10.86 -0.56
CA LEU A 68 22.92 -11.19 -1.42
C LEU A 68 24.08 -10.23 -1.18
N VAL A 69 23.83 -8.92 -1.24
CA VAL A 69 24.89 -7.92 -1.05
C VAL A 69 25.45 -7.96 0.37
N GLY A 70 24.58 -8.06 1.38
CA GLY A 70 25.06 -8.20 2.76
C GLY A 70 25.92 -9.46 2.97
N LYS A 71 25.63 -10.57 2.27
CA LYS A 71 26.48 -11.78 2.32
C LYS A 71 27.83 -11.53 1.65
N ALA A 72 27.84 -10.84 0.51
CA ALA A 72 29.06 -10.48 -0.22
C ALA A 72 29.98 -9.56 0.60
N VAL A 73 29.43 -8.63 1.39
CA VAL A 73 30.21 -7.73 2.26
C VAL A 73 30.51 -8.32 3.66
N GLY A 74 30.21 -9.61 3.87
CA GLY A 74 30.57 -10.33 5.10
C GLY A 74 29.63 -10.16 6.29
N PHE A 75 28.40 -9.66 6.08
CA PHE A 75 27.41 -9.57 7.14
C PHE A 75 26.80 -10.94 7.45
N ARG A 76 26.50 -11.17 8.72
CA ARG A 76 25.88 -12.40 9.21
C ARG A 76 24.36 -12.26 9.19
N PHE A 77 23.73 -13.16 8.44
CA PHE A 77 22.28 -13.28 8.36
C PHE A 77 21.67 -13.78 9.68
N ILE A 78 20.64 -13.07 10.18
CA ILE A 78 19.86 -13.46 11.36
C ILE A 78 18.47 -13.92 10.93
N ASP A 79 17.70 -13.04 10.29
CA ASP A 79 16.37 -13.34 9.81
C ASP A 79 16.02 -12.55 8.53
N LEU A 80 15.14 -13.18 7.74
CA LEU A 80 14.52 -12.67 6.52
C LEU A 80 13.02 -12.85 6.71
N MET A 81 12.25 -11.80 6.53
CA MET A 81 10.80 -11.84 6.50
C MET A 81 10.29 -11.27 5.19
N VAL A 82 9.37 -11.99 4.55
CA VAL A 82 8.68 -11.56 3.34
C VAL A 82 7.20 -11.86 3.52
N GLY A 83 6.41 -10.81 3.77
CA GLY A 83 5.03 -10.98 4.21
C GLY A 83 4.97 -11.83 5.49
N PRO A 84 4.04 -12.80 5.61
CA PRO A 84 3.90 -13.58 6.83
C PRO A 84 4.98 -14.67 6.99
N ILE A 85 5.85 -14.87 5.98
CA ILE A 85 6.84 -15.94 6.00
C ILE A 85 8.16 -15.39 6.51
N MET A 86 8.67 -15.99 7.59
CA MET A 86 9.92 -15.64 8.22
C MET A 86 10.89 -16.82 8.20
N TRP A 87 12.07 -16.61 7.63
CA TRP A 87 13.22 -17.50 7.74
C TRP A 87 14.18 -16.96 8.79
N ARG A 88 14.32 -17.67 9.91
CA ARG A 88 15.21 -17.28 11.00
C ARG A 88 16.30 -18.32 11.22
N ARG A 89 17.55 -17.86 11.31
CA ARG A 89 18.69 -18.70 11.70
C ARG A 89 18.70 -18.89 13.21
N THR A 90 18.54 -20.12 13.65
CA THR A 90 18.60 -20.53 15.07
C THR A 90 19.89 -21.31 15.35
N THR A 91 20.17 -21.57 16.63
CA THR A 91 21.31 -22.43 17.04
C THR A 91 21.20 -23.86 16.49
N LYS A 92 19.98 -24.31 16.16
CA LYS A 92 19.70 -25.64 15.60
C LYS A 92 19.59 -25.66 14.06
N GLY A 93 19.78 -24.52 13.39
CA GLY A 93 19.68 -24.39 11.93
C GLY A 93 18.64 -23.35 11.47
N LEU A 94 18.33 -23.35 10.17
CA LEU A 94 17.34 -22.45 9.57
C LEU A 94 15.93 -22.95 9.90
N ARG A 95 15.11 -22.10 10.52
CA ARG A 95 13.71 -22.40 10.80
C ARG A 95 12.81 -21.46 10.01
N VAL A 96 11.82 -22.04 9.33
CA VAL A 96 10.73 -21.30 8.70
C VAL A 96 9.60 -21.16 9.72
N GLN A 97 9.09 -19.96 9.87
CA GLN A 97 7.96 -19.64 10.76
C GLN A 97 6.98 -18.76 9.99
N CYS A 98 5.68 -19.00 10.23
CA CYS A 98 4.66 -18.06 9.80
C CYS A 98 4.42 -17.10 10.97
N TYR A 99 4.70 -15.82 10.76
CA TYR A 99 4.48 -14.77 11.74
C TYR A 99 3.39 -13.86 11.19
N TYR A 100 2.30 -13.70 11.94
CA TYR A 100 1.19 -12.82 11.57
C TYR A 100 1.08 -11.67 12.57
N ASN A 101 1.44 -10.47 12.14
CA ASN A 101 1.24 -9.22 12.87
C ASN A 101 0.41 -8.23 12.02
N PRO A 102 -0.87 -7.96 12.41
CA PRO A 102 -1.77 -7.09 11.65
C PRO A 102 -1.31 -5.62 11.54
N LEU A 103 -0.30 -5.19 12.32
CA LEU A 103 0.20 -3.81 12.34
C LEU A 103 1.55 -3.62 11.62
N GLY A 104 2.25 -4.68 11.20
CA GLY A 104 3.64 -4.58 10.72
C GLY A 104 4.05 -5.50 9.56
N ASP A 105 3.20 -6.47 9.16
CA ASP A 105 3.55 -7.55 8.22
C ASP A 105 3.73 -7.17 6.75
N GLN A 106 3.48 -5.91 6.38
CA GLN A 106 3.53 -5.51 4.97
C GLN A 106 4.91 -5.04 4.51
N ALA A 107 5.85 -4.87 5.44
CA ALA A 107 7.24 -4.59 5.14
C ALA A 107 8.05 -5.89 5.29
N GLY A 108 8.63 -6.36 4.19
CA GLY A 108 9.73 -7.31 4.31
C GLY A 108 10.87 -6.66 5.09
N PHE A 109 11.66 -7.47 5.79
CA PHE A 109 12.90 -6.99 6.39
C PHE A 109 13.95 -8.09 6.43
N VAL A 110 15.20 -7.66 6.38
CA VAL A 110 16.37 -8.50 6.61
C VAL A 110 17.18 -7.92 7.74
N SER A 111 17.34 -8.67 8.83
CA SER A 111 18.29 -8.30 9.88
C SER A 111 19.62 -8.99 9.65
N LYS A 112 20.68 -8.18 9.66
CA LYS A 112 22.05 -8.68 9.65
C LYS A 112 22.90 -7.96 10.67
N LEU A 113 23.82 -8.69 11.25
CA LEU A 113 24.89 -8.11 12.05
C LEU A 113 26.16 -8.00 11.19
N PRO A 114 26.95 -6.93 11.38
CA PRO A 114 28.34 -6.92 10.96
C PRO A 114 29.04 -8.20 11.44
N GLY A 115 30.01 -8.69 10.66
CA GLY A 115 30.83 -9.83 11.05
C GLY A 115 31.71 -9.54 12.27
N ARG A 116 32.83 -10.26 12.41
CA ARG A 116 33.76 -10.07 13.53
C ARG A 116 34.44 -8.68 13.54
N ALA A 117 34.39 -7.96 12.43
CA ALA A 117 34.90 -6.59 12.31
C ALA A 117 33.76 -5.59 12.12
N PRO A 118 33.89 -4.35 12.62
CA PRO A 118 32.90 -3.30 12.39
C PRO A 118 32.70 -3.09 10.89
N ALA A 119 31.45 -2.88 10.48
CA ALA A 119 31.11 -2.66 9.09
C ALA A 119 31.78 -1.37 8.58
N SER A 120 32.51 -1.47 7.47
CA SER A 120 33.02 -0.27 6.80
C SER A 120 31.85 0.55 6.24
N ARG A 121 32.02 1.87 6.12
CA ARG A 121 31.03 2.75 5.48
C ARG A 121 30.63 2.27 4.08
N LYS A 122 31.61 1.77 3.31
CA LYS A 122 31.38 1.21 1.96
C LYS A 122 30.50 -0.04 2.01
N SER A 123 30.77 -0.96 2.95
CA SER A 123 29.98 -2.17 3.15
C SER A 123 28.52 -1.86 3.50
N MET A 124 28.30 -0.83 4.32
CA MET A 124 26.97 -0.37 4.72
C MET A 124 26.22 0.29 3.55
N ILE A 125 26.90 1.13 2.75
CA ILE A 125 26.32 1.70 1.52
C ILE A 125 25.91 0.60 0.55
N LEU A 126 26.80 -0.37 0.28
CA LEU A 126 26.50 -1.51 -0.58
C LEU A 126 25.30 -2.30 -0.05
N TYR A 127 25.26 -2.58 1.26
CA TYR A 127 24.13 -3.28 1.88
C TYR A 127 22.81 -2.54 1.66
N ILE A 128 22.75 -1.23 1.89
CA ILE A 128 21.56 -0.40 1.69
C ILE A 128 21.13 -0.40 0.22
N LEU A 129 22.09 -0.30 -0.70
CA LEU A 129 21.81 -0.34 -2.14
C LEU A 129 21.35 -1.72 -2.64
N GLY A 130 21.69 -2.78 -1.91
CA GLY A 130 21.31 -4.14 -2.26
C GLY A 130 19.80 -4.31 -2.46
N GLY A 131 18.99 -3.67 -1.63
CA GLY A 131 17.53 -3.75 -1.73
C GLY A 131 16.99 -3.24 -3.06
N PRO A 132 17.18 -1.95 -3.39
CA PRO A 132 16.80 -1.38 -4.67
C PRO A 132 17.37 -2.17 -5.86
N LEU A 133 18.66 -2.51 -5.86
CA LEU A 133 19.31 -3.24 -6.95
C LEU A 133 18.77 -4.66 -7.16
N GLY A 134 18.06 -5.23 -6.19
CA GLY A 134 17.39 -6.52 -6.35
C GLY A 134 16.14 -6.46 -7.22
N VAL A 135 15.57 -5.26 -7.44
CA VAL A 135 14.28 -5.05 -8.12
C VAL A 135 14.38 -4.18 -9.37
N PHE A 136 15.46 -3.39 -9.51
CA PHE A 136 15.80 -2.67 -10.74
C PHE A 136 16.38 -3.61 -11.81
#